data_AF-G0R0B4-F1
#
_entry.id   AF-G0R0B4-F1
#
_cell.length_a   1.000
_cell.length_b   1.000
_cell.length_c   1.000
_cell.angle_alpha   90.00
_cell.angle_beta   90.00
_cell.angle_gamma   90.00
#
_symmetry.space_group_name_H-M   'P 1'
#
loop_
_entity.id
_entity.type
_entity.pdbx_description
1 polymer ?
#
loop_
_entity_poly.entity_id
_entity_poly.type
_entity_poly.pdbx_seq_one_letter_code
_entity_poly.pdbx_strand_id
1 'polypeptide(L)'
;MFFTLQEGGKTVYTHISLVDESKQEQIHQIYNKESTWKNTARFFTFWGTMELVNRISLLKSQNIFARAAIVAIPTLAAGSLGQQAYWSIGGNWNKVKSLLVGVPVYQKMVDVPELDKLFFILDDDKNYQPSLNHHAVTQGRKYYKLFENN
;
A
#
# COMPACT_ATOMS: atom_id res chain seq x y z
N MET A 1 5.09 6.90 -2.21
CA MET A 1 4.82 5.52 -1.76
C MET A 1 5.65 4.55 -2.60
N PHE A 2 6.46 3.71 -1.95
CA PHE A 2 7.22 2.65 -2.62
C PHE A 2 6.39 1.37 -2.76
N PHE A 3 6.59 0.67 -3.87
CA PHE A 3 6.01 -0.64 -4.12
C PHE A 3 7.11 -1.69 -4.21
N THR A 4 6.85 -2.84 -3.59
CA THR A 4 7.66 -4.06 -3.73
C THR A 4 6.85 -5.06 -4.55
N LEU A 5 7.34 -5.42 -5.72
CA LEU A 5 6.65 -6.26 -6.70
C LEU A 5 7.45 -7.55 -6.92
N GLN A 6 6.77 -8.60 -7.36
CA GLN A 6 7.39 -9.87 -7.75
C GLN A 6 7.20 -10.05 -9.25
N GLU A 7 8.29 -10.27 -9.97
CA GLU A 7 8.27 -10.40 -11.43
C GLU A 7 9.32 -11.42 -11.88
N GLY A 8 8.89 -12.50 -12.52
CA GLY A 8 9.80 -13.55 -13.02
C GLY A 8 10.71 -14.15 -11.94
N GLY A 9 10.21 -14.30 -10.70
CA GLY A 9 10.97 -14.81 -9.56
C GLY A 9 11.94 -13.81 -8.92
N LYS A 10 11.95 -12.55 -9.36
CA LYS A 10 12.75 -11.48 -8.74
C LYS A 10 11.85 -10.47 -8.04
N THR A 11 12.33 -9.97 -6.91
CA THR A 11 11.73 -8.81 -6.24
C THR A 11 12.22 -7.54 -6.90
N VAL A 12 11.30 -6.71 -7.38
CA VAL A 12 11.58 -5.42 -8.03
C VAL A 12 10.82 -4.30 -7.32
N TYR A 13 11.30 -3.07 -7.49
CA TYR A 13 10.83 -1.91 -6.74
C TYR A 13 10.45 -0.77 -7.67
N THR A 14 9.44 0.00 -7.29
CA THR A 14 9.06 1.23 -7.99
C THR A 14 8.43 2.23 -7.01
N HIS A 15 8.11 3.43 -7.48
CA HIS A 15 7.53 4.51 -6.68
C HIS A 15 6.29 5.09 -7.36
N ILE A 16 5.30 5.49 -6.55
CA ILE A 16 4.03 6.04 -7.03
C ILE A 16 4.20 7.29 -7.91
N SER A 17 5.25 8.09 -7.67
CA SER A 17 5.53 9.29 -8.47
C SER A 17 5.88 8.99 -9.92
N LEU A 18 6.20 7.73 -10.26
CA LEU A 18 6.51 7.27 -11.61
C LEU A 18 5.28 6.78 -12.37
N VAL A 19 4.11 6.86 -11.73
CA VAL A 19 2.82 6.44 -12.26
C VAL A 19 2.05 7.69 -12.73
N ASP A 20 1.25 7.59 -13.78
CA ASP A 20 0.36 8.70 -14.19
C ASP A 20 -0.59 9.12 -13.06
N GLU A 21 -0.83 10.43 -12.92
CA GLU A 21 -1.65 11.01 -11.84
C GLU A 21 -3.05 10.36 -11.72
N SER A 22 -3.69 10.05 -12.85
CA SER A 22 -5.01 9.41 -12.89
C SER A 22 -5.02 8.00 -12.26
N LYS A 23 -3.90 7.28 -12.35
CA LYS A 23 -3.73 5.97 -11.71
C LYS A 23 -3.23 6.12 -10.28
N GLN A 24 -2.42 7.15 -9.97
CA GLN A 24 -2.03 7.46 -8.59
C GLN A 24 -3.27 7.69 -7.71
N GLU A 25 -4.24 8.46 -8.19
CA GLU A 25 -5.47 8.71 -7.43
C GLU A 25 -6.25 7.42 -7.15
N GLN A 26 -6.37 6.53 -8.14
CA GLN A 26 -7.01 5.22 -7.95
C GLN A 26 -6.27 4.36 -6.92
N ILE A 27 -4.94 4.35 -6.95
CA ILE A 27 -4.12 3.67 -5.96
C ILE A 27 -4.36 4.27 -4.57
N HIS A 28 -4.35 5.60 -4.44
CA HIS A 28 -4.64 6.27 -3.18
C HIS A 28 -6.02 5.92 -2.63
N GLN A 29 -7.05 5.86 -3.48
CA GLN A 29 -8.39 5.44 -3.07
C GLN A 29 -8.44 4.00 -2.56
N ILE A 30 -7.64 3.09 -3.12
CA ILE A 30 -7.51 1.71 -2.64
C ILE A 30 -6.89 1.72 -1.22
N TYR A 31 -5.75 2.39 -1.05
CA TYR A 31 -5.09 2.45 0.26
C TYR A 31 -5.94 3.14 1.34
N ASN A 32 -6.69 4.19 0.98
CA ASN A 32 -7.54 4.89 1.95
C ASN A 32 -8.67 3.99 2.50
N LYS A 33 -9.20 3.09 1.67
CA LYS A 33 -10.28 2.15 2.05
C LYS A 33 -9.81 1.03 2.98
N GLU A 34 -8.51 0.73 3.03
CA GLU A 34 -7.93 -0.27 3.92
C GLU A 34 -8.27 0.00 5.39
N SER A 35 -8.17 1.26 5.80
CA SER A 35 -8.46 1.69 7.18
C SER A 35 -9.91 1.42 7.58
N THR A 36 -10.85 1.64 6.65
CA THR A 36 -12.27 1.36 6.85
C THR A 36 -12.51 -0.12 7.08
N TRP A 37 -11.91 -1.00 6.26
CA TRP A 37 -12.05 -2.45 6.45
C TRP A 37 -11.48 -2.95 7.78
N LYS A 38 -10.30 -2.45 8.15
CA LYS A 38 -9.67 -2.72 9.45
C LYS A 38 -10.55 -2.30 10.63
N ASN A 39 -11.13 -1.09 10.56
CA ASN A 39 -11.98 -0.55 11.62
C ASN A 39 -13.34 -1.27 11.69
N THR A 40 -13.93 -1.61 10.55
CA THR A 40 -15.16 -2.40 10.48
C THR A 40 -14.97 -3.80 11.07
N ALA A 41 -13.87 -4.48 10.74
CA ALA A 41 -13.56 -5.78 11.33
C ALA A 41 -13.38 -5.69 12.86
N ARG A 42 -12.63 -4.69 13.33
CA ARG A 42 -12.50 -4.40 14.77
C ARG A 42 -13.84 -4.17 15.44
N PHE A 43 -14.71 -3.36 14.84
CA PHE A 43 -16.02 -3.02 15.39
C PHE A 43 -16.90 -4.27 15.54
N PHE A 44 -17.05 -5.07 14.48
CA PHE A 44 -17.88 -6.27 14.53
C PHE A 44 -17.34 -7.32 15.50
N THR A 45 -16.02 -7.49 15.57
CA THR A 45 -15.43 -8.41 16.55
C THR A 45 -15.57 -7.89 17.98
N PHE A 46 -15.37 -6.59 18.22
CA PHE A 46 -15.62 -5.97 19.52
C PHE A 46 -17.07 -6.15 19.95
N TRP A 47 -18.00 -5.82 19.07
CA TRP A 47 -19.43 -5.98 19.34
C TRP A 47 -19.78 -7.44 19.63
N GLY A 48 -19.35 -8.38 18.78
CA GLY A 48 -19.61 -9.80 18.98
C GLY A 48 -19.01 -10.36 20.26
N THR A 49 -17.76 -10.02 20.58
CA THR A 49 -17.12 -10.47 21.83
C THR A 49 -17.77 -9.85 23.06
N MET A 50 -18.18 -8.59 23.01
CA MET A 50 -18.96 -7.94 24.08
C MET A 50 -20.30 -8.64 24.31
N GLU A 51 -21.01 -9.02 23.26
CA GLU A 51 -22.25 -9.80 23.38
C GLU A 51 -21.97 -11.18 24.01
N LEU A 52 -20.89 -11.87 23.60
CA LEU A 52 -20.51 -13.18 24.14
C LEU A 52 -20.17 -13.12 25.63
N VAL A 53 -19.30 -12.20 26.07
CA VAL A 53 -18.86 -12.11 27.47
C VAL A 53 -19.95 -11.64 28.42
N ASN A 54 -21.06 -11.09 27.90
CA ASN A 54 -22.19 -10.62 28.69
C ASN A 54 -23.40 -11.56 28.66
N ARG A 55 -23.63 -12.28 27.55
CA ARG A 55 -24.79 -13.18 27.40
C ARG A 55 -24.49 -14.63 27.76
N ILE A 56 -23.26 -15.10 27.57
CA ILE A 56 -22.90 -16.48 27.89
C ILE A 56 -22.57 -16.58 29.38
N SER A 57 -23.36 -17.35 30.12
CA SER A 57 -23.23 -17.50 31.58
C SER A 57 -21.82 -17.93 32.03
N LEU A 58 -21.16 -18.82 31.28
CA LEU A 58 -19.78 -19.26 31.54
C LEU A 58 -18.75 -18.12 31.47
N LEU A 59 -18.91 -17.22 30.50
CA LEU A 59 -17.99 -16.12 30.27
C LEU A 59 -18.31 -14.93 31.18
N LYS A 60 -19.61 -14.74 31.49
CA LYS A 60 -20.10 -13.69 32.38
C LYS A 60 -19.59 -13.85 33.82
N SER A 61 -19.44 -15.09 34.29
CA SER A 61 -18.96 -15.40 35.65
C SER A 61 -17.46 -15.21 35.83
N GLN A 62 -16.71 -14.98 34.74
CA GLN A 62 -15.27 -14.73 34.81
C GLN A 62 -14.97 -13.34 35.39
N ASN A 63 -13.76 -13.17 35.92
CA ASN A 63 -13.32 -11.86 36.41
C ASN A 63 -13.26 -10.81 35.28
N ILE A 64 -13.28 -9.53 35.66
CA ILE A 64 -13.33 -8.43 34.69
C ILE A 64 -12.12 -8.41 33.75
N PHE A 65 -10.94 -8.77 34.24
CA PHE A 65 -9.71 -8.80 33.45
C PHE A 65 -9.74 -9.88 32.36
N ALA A 66 -10.25 -11.08 32.66
CA ALA A 66 -10.43 -12.15 31.69
C ALA A 66 -11.46 -11.78 30.64
N ARG A 67 -12.59 -11.17 31.04
CA ARG A 67 -13.62 -10.69 30.11
C ARG A 67 -13.07 -9.59 29.20
N ALA A 68 -12.30 -8.64 29.75
CA ALA A 68 -11.65 -7.60 28.97
C ALA A 68 -10.62 -8.17 27.98
N ALA A 69 -9.85 -9.19 28.36
CA ALA A 69 -8.90 -9.87 27.48
C ALA A 69 -9.60 -10.59 26.32
N ILE A 70 -10.71 -11.28 26.59
CA ILE A 70 -11.54 -11.95 25.58
C ILE A 70 -12.11 -10.97 24.54
N VAL A 71 -12.30 -9.70 24.91
CA VAL A 71 -12.74 -8.66 23.98
C VAL A 71 -11.55 -8.03 23.25
N ALA A 72 -10.54 -7.57 23.98
CA ALA A 72 -9.45 -6.77 23.43
C ALA A 72 -8.56 -7.57 22.45
N ILE A 73 -8.18 -8.81 22.80
CA ILE A 73 -7.26 -9.60 21.98
C ILE A 73 -7.88 -9.93 20.61
N PRO A 74 -9.10 -10.48 20.52
CA PRO A 74 -9.73 -10.75 19.23
C PRO A 74 -10.00 -9.48 18.43
N THR A 75 -10.39 -8.37 19.07
CA THR A 75 -10.59 -7.09 18.36
C THR A 75 -9.29 -6.62 17.69
N LEU A 76 -8.15 -6.69 18.38
CA LEU A 76 -6.86 -6.33 17.79
C LEU A 76 -6.51 -7.26 16.62
N ALA A 77 -6.67 -8.58 16.80
CA ALA A 77 -6.42 -9.57 15.76
C ALA A 77 -7.31 -9.37 14.53
N ALA A 78 -8.59 -9.05 14.73
CA ALA A 78 -9.55 -8.78 13.68
C ALA A 78 -9.15 -7.58 12.81
N GLY A 79 -8.47 -6.59 13.37
CA GLY A 79 -7.92 -5.48 12.58
C GLY A 79 -6.89 -5.95 11.54
N SER A 80 -5.96 -6.81 11.95
CA SER A 80 -4.95 -7.39 11.05
C SER A 80 -5.59 -8.34 10.04
N LEU A 81 -6.53 -9.18 10.46
CA LEU A 81 -7.26 -10.09 9.58
C LEU A 81 -8.13 -9.33 8.56
N GLY A 82 -8.82 -8.26 8.97
CA GLY A 82 -9.59 -7.39 8.09
C GLY A 82 -8.71 -6.70 7.05
N GLN A 83 -7.53 -6.24 7.46
CA GLN A 83 -6.52 -5.69 6.56
C GLN A 83 -6.02 -6.75 5.55
N GLN A 84 -5.68 -7.96 6.01
CA GLN A 84 -5.25 -9.06 5.14
C GLN A 84 -6.35 -9.50 4.17
N ALA A 85 -7.60 -9.58 4.63
CA ALA A 85 -8.76 -9.89 3.81
C ALA A 85 -8.99 -8.83 2.73
N TYR A 86 -8.85 -7.55 3.08
CA TYR A 86 -8.94 -6.45 2.12
C TYR A 86 -7.94 -6.62 0.97
N TRP A 87 -6.68 -6.92 1.27
CA TRP A 87 -5.64 -7.06 0.25
C TRP A 87 -5.72 -8.38 -0.53
N SER A 88 -5.89 -9.50 0.18
CA SER A 88 -5.78 -10.85 -0.37
C SER A 88 -7.09 -11.34 -0.96
N ILE A 89 -8.18 -11.27 -0.19
CA ILE A 89 -9.50 -11.78 -0.62
C ILE A 89 -10.19 -10.76 -1.53
N GLY A 90 -10.09 -9.48 -1.20
CA GLY A 90 -10.64 -8.40 -2.02
C GLY A 90 -9.92 -8.18 -3.35
N GLY A 91 -8.79 -8.87 -3.59
CA GLY A 91 -7.99 -8.78 -4.80
C GLY A 91 -7.39 -7.38 -5.04
N ASN A 92 -7.38 -6.52 -4.03
CA ASN A 92 -6.98 -5.12 -4.19
C ASN A 92 -5.49 -4.98 -4.50
N TRP A 93 -4.65 -5.94 -4.06
CA TRP A 93 -3.25 -5.95 -4.46
C TRP A 93 -3.08 -6.21 -5.96
N ASN A 94 -3.88 -7.10 -6.55
CA ASN A 94 -3.86 -7.34 -7.99
C ASN A 94 -4.35 -6.12 -8.79
N LYS A 95 -5.33 -5.38 -8.26
CA LYS A 95 -5.77 -4.10 -8.86
C LYS A 95 -4.64 -3.06 -8.85
N VAL A 96 -3.92 -2.93 -7.74
CA VAL A 96 -2.74 -2.05 -7.66
C VAL A 96 -1.69 -2.48 -8.69
N LYS A 97 -1.37 -3.78 -8.78
CA LYS A 97 -0.44 -4.28 -9.80
C LYS A 97 -0.88 -3.94 -11.23
N SER A 98 -2.15 -4.09 -11.56
CA SER A 98 -2.65 -3.73 -12.91
C SER A 98 -2.49 -2.23 -13.21
N LEU A 99 -2.59 -1.37 -12.19
CA LEU A 99 -2.38 0.08 -12.35
C LEU A 99 -0.89 0.43 -12.51
N LEU A 100 0.02 -0.44 -12.07
CA LEU A 100 1.46 -0.24 -12.19
C LEU A 100 2.04 -0.76 -13.52
N VAL A 101 1.23 -1.35 -14.39
CA VAL A 101 1.69 -1.83 -15.71
C VAL A 101 2.24 -0.66 -16.53
N GLY A 102 3.43 -0.87 -17.10
CA GLY A 102 4.14 0.13 -17.91
C GLY A 102 5.02 1.09 -17.11
N VAL A 103 5.05 0.98 -15.78
CA VAL A 103 5.88 1.83 -14.91
C VAL A 103 7.31 1.26 -14.82
N PRO A 104 8.36 2.10 -14.84
CA PRO A 104 9.73 1.63 -14.67
C PRO A 104 9.97 1.01 -13.28
N VAL A 105 10.61 -0.15 -13.28
CA VAL A 105 11.01 -0.89 -12.07
C VAL A 105 12.53 -0.99 -11.94
N TYR A 106 12.98 -1.21 -10.70
CA TYR A 106 14.38 -1.27 -10.30
C TYR A 106 14.65 -2.55 -9.50
N GLN A 107 15.87 -3.06 -9.56
CA GLN A 107 16.25 -4.28 -8.82
C GLN A 107 16.51 -4.02 -7.34
N LYS A 108 16.88 -2.80 -6.98
CA LYS A 108 17.10 -2.38 -5.59
C LYS A 108 16.24 -1.17 -5.28
N MET A 109 15.71 -1.14 -4.07
CA MET A 109 14.87 -0.03 -3.61
C MET A 109 15.62 1.32 -3.59
N VAL A 110 16.92 1.30 -3.28
CA VAL A 110 17.76 2.51 -3.22
C VAL A 110 17.95 3.18 -4.58
N ASP A 111 17.78 2.44 -5.67
CA ASP A 111 17.93 2.97 -7.03
C ASP A 111 16.64 3.64 -7.53
N VAL A 112 15.53 3.51 -6.79
CA VAL A 112 14.23 4.03 -7.19
C VAL A 112 14.16 5.55 -6.95
N PRO A 113 14.00 6.37 -7.99
CA PRO A 113 13.86 7.81 -7.82
C PRO A 113 12.43 8.19 -7.42
N GLU A 114 12.32 9.24 -6.61
CA GLU A 114 11.07 9.97 -6.37
C GLU A 114 11.06 11.19 -7.31
N LEU A 115 10.14 11.20 -8.29
CA LEU A 115 10.13 12.17 -9.41
C LEU A 115 10.04 13.62 -8.91
N ASP A 116 9.28 13.84 -7.84
CA ASP A 116 9.06 15.10 -7.15
C ASP A 116 10.30 15.62 -6.39
N LYS A 117 11.30 14.77 -6.16
CA LYS A 117 12.55 15.12 -5.48
C LYS A 117 13.73 15.29 -6.44
N LEU A 118 13.50 15.08 -7.74
CA LEU A 118 14.57 15.20 -8.72
C LEU A 118 14.82 16.66 -9.05
N PHE A 119 16.10 17.02 -9.09
CA PHE A 119 16.49 18.29 -9.66
C PHE A 119 16.17 18.33 -11.16
N PHE A 120 15.58 19.44 -11.59
CA PHE A 120 15.30 19.74 -12.99
C PHE A 120 15.66 21.20 -13.27
N ILE A 121 15.90 21.51 -14.53
CA ILE A 121 16.05 22.88 -15.01
C ILE A 121 14.90 23.23 -15.96
N LEU A 122 14.65 24.51 -16.16
CA LEU A 122 13.85 24.96 -17.28
C LEU A 122 14.80 25.12 -18.47
N ASP A 123 14.50 24.43 -19.57
CA ASP A 123 15.37 24.36 -20.74
C ASP A 123 15.03 25.51 -21.71
N ASP A 124 15.91 26.50 -21.79
CA ASP A 124 15.76 27.70 -22.62
C ASP A 124 15.54 27.36 -24.10
N ASP A 125 16.21 26.30 -24.60
CA ASP A 125 16.12 25.83 -25.98
C ASP A 125 14.80 25.10 -26.27
N LYS A 126 14.06 24.72 -25.23
CA LYS A 126 12.77 24.01 -25.32
C LYS A 126 11.63 24.81 -24.71
N ASN A 127 11.61 26.12 -24.97
CA ASN A 127 10.55 27.02 -24.48
C ASN A 127 10.36 26.93 -22.96
N TYR A 128 11.45 26.84 -22.20
CA TYR A 128 11.45 26.72 -20.73
C TYR A 128 10.70 25.50 -20.19
N GLN A 129 10.60 24.42 -20.97
CA GLN A 129 10.04 23.16 -20.48
C GLN A 129 10.93 22.56 -19.39
N PRO A 130 10.34 21.94 -18.34
CA PRO A 130 11.13 21.26 -17.32
C PRO A 130 11.87 20.07 -17.91
N SER A 131 13.19 20.04 -17.70
CA SER A 131 14.09 19.02 -18.22
C SER A 131 14.91 18.42 -17.08
N LEU A 132 14.91 17.09 -17.01
CA LEU A 132 15.80 16.34 -16.12
C LEU A 132 17.24 16.28 -16.66
N ASN A 133 17.44 16.61 -17.95
CA ASN A 133 18.76 16.58 -18.61
C ASN A 133 19.47 17.92 -18.42
N HIS A 134 19.79 18.24 -17.18
CA HIS A 134 20.56 19.44 -16.85
C HIS A 134 22.04 19.28 -17.25
N HIS A 135 22.77 20.39 -17.37
CA HIS A 135 24.17 20.41 -17.83
C HIS A 135 25.13 19.50 -17.05
N ALA A 136 24.85 19.25 -15.78
CA ALA A 136 25.63 18.32 -14.95
C ALA A 136 25.28 16.82 -15.14
N VAL A 137 24.29 16.47 -15.97
CA VAL A 137 23.97 15.07 -16.28
C VAL A 137 25.04 14.50 -17.21
N THR A 138 25.79 13.53 -16.70
CA THR A 138 26.86 12.85 -17.45
C THR A 138 26.41 11.50 -18.03
N GLN A 139 25.44 10.86 -17.39
CA GLN A 139 24.84 9.59 -17.83
C GLN A 139 23.33 9.64 -17.62
N GLY A 140 22.58 9.11 -18.59
CA GLY A 140 21.12 9.04 -18.51
C GLY A 140 20.62 8.09 -17.42
N ARG A 141 19.32 8.16 -17.12
CA ARG A 141 18.71 7.26 -16.13
C ARG A 141 18.54 5.87 -16.69
N LYS A 142 18.95 4.87 -15.92
CA LYS A 142 18.80 3.45 -16.28
C LYS A 142 17.86 2.78 -15.30
N TYR A 143 16.66 2.47 -15.77
CA TYR A 143 15.74 1.57 -15.08
C TYR A 143 16.00 0.12 -15.54
N TYR A 144 15.50 -0.87 -14.79
CA TYR A 144 15.72 -2.27 -15.12
C TYR A 144 14.86 -2.71 -16.31
N LYS A 145 13.56 -2.48 -16.21
CA LYS A 145 12.56 -2.66 -17.29
C LYS A 145 11.25 -1.97 -16.92
N LEU A 146 10.27 -1.99 -17.82
CA LEU A 146 8.89 -1.62 -17.51
C LEU A 146 8.19 -2.81 -16.88
N PHE A 147 7.32 -2.55 -15.89
CA PHE A 147 6.58 -3.58 -15.21
C PHE A 147 5.49 -4.19 -16.11
N GLU A 148 5.47 -5.51 -16.18
CA GLU A 148 4.40 -6.29 -16.82
C GLU A 148 3.69 -7.14 -15.77
N ASN A 149 2.35 -7.16 -15.82
CA ASN A 149 1.55 -7.95 -14.91
C ASN A 149 1.25 -9.32 -15.57
N ASN A 150 2.14 -10.29 -15.32
CA ASN A 150 1.96 -11.69 -15.71
C ASN A 150 1.08 -12.46 -14.73
#